data_AF-A0A934W1T0-F1
#
_entry.id   AF-A0A934W1T0-F1
#
_cell.length_a   1.000
_cell.length_b   1.000
_cell.length_c   1.000
_cell.angle_alpha   90.00
_cell.angle_beta   90.00
_cell.angle_gamma   90.00
#
_symmetry.space_group_name_H-M   'P 1'
#
loop_
_entity.id
_entity.type
_entity.pdbx_description
1 polymer ?
#
loop_
_entity_poly.entity_id
_entity_poly.type
_entity_poly.pdbx_seq_one_letter_code
_entity_poly.pdbx_strand_id
1 'polypeptide(L)'
;MTDRLNGRQMALQSLTRFKEWIGERDKAGDWTSHWKGDKLSRAEIATACGFGTSALRQNPAIKDALEKLEARLREEMKACSIAMGGLQQDEDSHTAAVDSDNAVAGLLASPKFGDDPHVASLRQENAALRAEIAFLNEKNELLQHLDAHLCETGRMVRV
;
A
#
# COMPACT_ATOMS: atom_id res chain seq x y z
N MET A 1 30.17 -7.36 35.90
CA MET A 1 29.62 -6.01 36.15
C MET A 1 28.52 -5.73 35.13
N THR A 2 27.25 -5.69 35.53
CA THR A 2 26.17 -5.17 34.66
C THR A 2 26.20 -3.65 34.76
N ASP A 3 26.86 -3.01 33.80
CA ASP A 3 26.86 -1.55 33.70
C ASP A 3 25.41 -1.10 33.48
N ARG A 4 24.81 -0.49 34.51
CA ARG A 4 23.44 0.04 34.44
C ARG A 4 23.51 1.22 33.47
N LEU A 5 23.26 0.94 32.19
CA LEU A 5 23.12 1.98 31.18
C LEU A 5 22.13 3.02 31.69
N ASN A 6 22.59 4.27 31.69
CA ASN A 6 21.79 5.37 32.20
C ASN A 6 20.53 5.53 31.33
N GLY A 7 19.41 6.00 31.88
CA GLY A 7 18.14 6.06 31.14
C GLY A 7 18.24 6.82 29.81
N ARG A 8 19.10 7.85 29.77
CA ARG A 8 19.44 8.60 28.54
C ARG A 8 20.22 7.77 27.52
N GLN A 9 21.16 6.92 27.96
CA GLN A 9 21.92 6.05 27.06
C GLN A 9 21.04 4.94 26.48
N MET A 10 20.12 4.38 27.27
CA MET A 10 19.13 3.43 26.77
C MET A 10 18.20 4.07 25.73
N ALA A 11 17.80 5.33 25.94
CA ALA A 11 17.00 6.08 24.98
C ALA A 11 17.75 6.32 23.66
N LEU A 12 19.05 6.63 23.72
CA LEU A 12 19.88 6.77 22.53
C LEU A 12 20.06 5.43 21.80
N GLN A 13 20.33 4.34 22.52
CA GLN A 13 20.52 3.02 21.93
C GLN A 13 19.25 2.51 21.24
N SER A 14 18.07 2.73 21.83
CA SER A 14 16.79 2.37 21.21
C SER A 14 16.53 3.17 19.93
N LEU A 15 16.90 4.45 19.89
CA LEU A 15 16.81 5.26 18.68
C LEU A 15 17.77 4.78 17.59
N THR A 16 19.01 4.44 17.94
CA THR A 16 19.98 3.89 16.97
C THR A 16 19.46 2.60 16.35
N ARG A 17 19.00 1.64 17.17
CA ARG A 17 18.41 0.38 16.68
C ARG A 17 17.19 0.61 15.79
N PHE A 18 16.35 1.58 16.13
CA PHE A 18 15.19 1.93 15.32
C PHE A 18 15.61 2.44 13.93
N LYS A 19 16.64 3.29 13.84
CA LYS A 19 17.15 3.79 12.56
C LYS A 19 17.81 2.68 11.72
N GLU A 20 18.57 1.80 12.36
CA GLU A 20 19.17 0.64 11.69
C GLU A 20 18.08 -0.27 11.09
N TRP A 21 17.04 -0.56 11.89
CA TRP A 21 15.89 -1.33 11.44
C TRP A 21 15.16 -0.69 10.25
N ILE A 22 14.97 0.65 10.26
CA ILE A 22 14.40 1.36 9.11
C ILE A 22 15.25 1.13 7.86
N GLY A 23 16.57 1.29 7.95
CA GLY A 23 17.47 1.11 6.81
C GLY A 23 17.53 -0.33 6.29
N GLU A 24 17.35 -1.33 7.16
CA GLU A 24 17.22 -2.73 6.75
C GLU A 24 15.89 -2.99 6.02
N ARG A 25 14.79 -2.40 6.50
CA ARG A 25 13.46 -2.54 5.88
C ARG A 25 13.32 -1.75 4.57
N ASP A 26 13.94 -0.59 4.46
CA ASP A 26 13.99 0.16 3.20
C ASP A 26 14.69 -0.63 2.09
N LYS A 27 15.66 -1.49 2.41
CA LYS A 27 16.29 -2.40 1.45
C LYS A 27 15.41 -3.59 1.10
N ALA A 28 14.65 -4.10 2.06
CA ALA A 28 13.75 -5.24 1.86
C ALA A 28 12.48 -4.86 1.09
N GLY A 29 12.00 -3.61 1.25
CA GLY A 29 10.79 -3.11 0.59
C GLY A 29 9.49 -3.78 1.06
N ASP A 30 9.50 -4.45 2.21
CA ASP A 30 8.42 -5.29 2.74
C ASP A 30 7.47 -4.55 3.70
N TRP A 31 7.42 -3.21 3.58
CA TRP A 31 6.66 -2.34 4.50
C TRP A 31 5.19 -2.76 4.65
N THR A 32 4.53 -3.20 3.58
CA THR A 32 3.10 -3.56 3.56
C THR A 32 2.71 -4.64 4.57
N SER A 33 3.62 -5.56 4.89
CA SER A 33 3.36 -6.64 5.85
C SER A 33 3.39 -6.18 7.30
N HIS A 34 3.98 -5.01 7.56
CA HIS A 34 4.11 -4.40 8.89
C HIS A 34 3.02 -3.37 9.20
N TRP A 35 2.13 -3.07 8.24
CA TRP A 35 0.98 -2.20 8.45
C TRP A 35 -0.16 -2.95 9.11
N LYS A 36 -0.76 -2.34 10.12
CA LYS A 36 -1.97 -2.82 10.80
C LYS A 36 -3.03 -1.73 10.71
N GLY A 37 -3.82 -1.75 9.63
CA GLY A 37 -4.75 -0.67 9.30
C GLY A 37 -3.99 0.55 8.77
N ASP A 38 -4.12 1.70 9.42
CA ASP A 38 -3.48 2.98 9.04
C ASP A 38 -2.18 3.27 9.82
N LYS A 39 -1.65 2.31 10.59
CA LYS A 39 -0.41 2.52 11.37
C LYS A 39 0.51 1.32 11.32
N LEU A 40 1.81 1.56 11.50
CA LEU A 40 2.77 0.48 11.65
C LEU A 40 2.56 -0.24 12.98
N SER A 41 2.70 -1.56 12.95
CA SER A 41 2.54 -2.43 14.13
C SER A 41 3.62 -2.12 15.17
N ARG A 42 3.26 -1.34 16.20
CA ARG A 42 4.20 -0.94 17.28
C ARG A 42 4.76 -2.13 18.05
N ALA A 43 4.00 -3.22 18.14
CA ALA A 43 4.43 -4.46 18.76
C ALA A 43 5.54 -5.13 17.94
N GLU A 44 5.39 -5.21 16.62
CA GLU A 44 6.40 -5.79 15.73
C GLU A 44 7.68 -4.95 15.70
N ILE A 45 7.55 -3.62 15.61
CA ILE A 45 8.71 -2.71 15.67
C ILE A 45 9.49 -2.94 16.96
N ALA A 46 8.80 -3.03 18.10
CA ALA A 46 9.41 -3.27 19.39
C ALA A 46 10.16 -4.62 19.43
N THR A 47 9.54 -5.68 18.90
CA THR A 47 10.19 -7.00 18.82
C THR A 47 11.39 -7.01 17.87
N ALA A 48 11.29 -6.36 16.71
CA ALA A 48 12.34 -6.34 15.71
C ALA A 48 13.54 -5.51 16.16
N CYS A 49 13.31 -4.38 16.85
CA CYS A 49 14.38 -3.53 17.37
C CYS A 49 14.92 -3.99 18.73
N GLY A 50 14.33 -5.02 19.34
CA GLY A 50 14.77 -5.57 20.63
C GLY A 50 14.59 -4.60 21.81
N PHE A 51 13.55 -3.77 21.82
CA PHE A 51 13.18 -2.94 22.96
C PHE A 51 11.70 -3.04 23.30
N GLY A 52 11.32 -2.78 24.55
CA GLY A 52 9.91 -2.81 24.95
C GLY A 52 9.09 -1.69 24.29
N THR A 53 7.80 -1.93 24.06
CA THR A 53 6.85 -0.93 23.50
C THR A 53 6.82 0.38 24.29
N SER A 54 7.20 0.36 25.57
CA SER A 54 7.36 1.56 26.40
C SER A 54 8.38 2.56 25.82
N ALA A 55 9.43 2.09 25.15
CA ALA A 55 10.43 2.98 24.53
C ALA A 55 9.83 3.83 23.40
N LEU A 56 8.89 3.28 22.61
CA LEU A 56 8.16 4.01 21.57
C LEU A 56 7.27 5.12 22.15
N ARG A 57 6.79 4.94 23.39
CA ARG A 57 5.90 5.90 24.06
C ARG A 57 6.66 6.95 24.87
N GLN A 58 7.74 6.55 25.53
CA GLN A 58 8.49 7.40 26.47
C GLN A 58 9.61 8.20 25.80
N ASN A 59 10.15 7.72 24.67
CA ASN A 59 11.21 8.42 23.97
C ASN A 59 10.64 9.33 22.87
N PRO A 60 10.58 10.67 23.07
CA PRO A 60 10.01 11.57 22.08
C PRO A 60 10.75 11.52 20.75
N ALA A 61 12.07 11.29 20.76
CA ALA A 61 12.86 11.23 19.54
C ALA A 61 12.51 10.01 18.66
N ILE A 62 12.12 8.88 19.27
CA ILE A 62 11.64 7.71 18.51
C ILE A 62 10.22 7.97 17.99
N LYS A 63 9.37 8.62 18.79
CA LYS A 63 8.02 9.00 18.37
C LYS A 63 8.06 9.89 17.12
N ASP A 64 8.86 10.95 17.15
CA ASP A 64 9.01 11.88 16.02
C ASP A 64 9.59 11.17 14.79
N ALA A 65 10.58 10.29 14.97
CA ALA A 65 11.16 9.52 13.89
C ALA A 65 10.15 8.55 13.26
N LEU A 66 9.27 7.97 14.08
CA LEU A 66 8.25 7.05 13.62
C LEU A 66 7.11 7.78 12.90
N GLU A 67 6.65 8.92 13.40
CA GLU A 67 5.67 9.76 12.70
C GLU A 67 6.19 10.20 11.33
N LYS A 68 7.46 10.60 11.24
CA LYS A 68 8.11 10.93 9.95
C LYS A 68 8.18 9.72 9.02
N LEU A 69 8.48 8.53 9.55
CA LEU A 69 8.49 7.29 8.77
C LEU A 69 7.10 6.95 8.23
N GLU A 70 6.07 6.99 9.08
CA GLU A 70 4.68 6.74 8.70
C GLU A 70 4.20 7.77 7.66
N ALA A 71 4.56 9.05 7.80
CA ALA A 71 4.25 10.09 6.82
C ALA A 71 4.93 9.79 5.47
N ARG A 72 6.23 9.51 5.46
CA ARG A 72 6.98 9.16 4.25
C ARG A 72 6.39 7.93 3.55
N LEU A 73 6.15 6.85 4.29
CA LEU A 73 5.60 5.61 3.72
C LEU A 73 4.17 5.81 3.23
N ARG A 74 3.37 6.66 3.88
CA ARG A 74 2.02 7.01 3.41
C ARG A 74 2.10 7.83 2.12
N GLU A 75 3.03 8.78 2.01
CA GLU A 75 3.27 9.53 0.78
C GLU A 75 3.75 8.63 -0.37
N GLU A 76 4.67 7.71 -0.09
CA GLU A 76 5.15 6.72 -1.06
C GLU A 76 4.02 5.76 -1.48
N MET A 77 3.22 5.28 -0.53
CA MET A 77 2.05 4.44 -0.82
C MET A 77 0.99 5.22 -1.59
N LYS A 78 0.75 6.49 -1.27
CA LYS A 78 -0.13 7.40 -2.03
C LYS A 78 0.40 7.61 -3.44
N ALA A 79 1.68 7.88 -3.60
CA ALA A 79 2.30 8.07 -4.91
C ALA A 79 2.21 6.78 -5.75
N CYS A 80 2.46 5.62 -5.16
CA CYS A 80 2.28 4.32 -5.81
C CYS A 80 0.80 4.01 -6.09
N SER A 81 -0.11 4.35 -5.18
CA SER A 81 -1.56 4.19 -5.34
C SER A 81 -2.10 5.09 -6.45
N ILE A 82 -1.67 6.35 -6.51
CA ILE A 82 -2.00 7.29 -7.59
C ILE A 82 -1.44 6.78 -8.92
N ALA A 83 -0.21 6.25 -8.93
CA ALA A 83 0.37 5.61 -10.11
C ALA A 83 -0.35 4.30 -10.53
N MET A 84 -1.02 3.62 -9.59
CA MET A 84 -1.76 2.37 -9.80
C MET A 84 -3.30 2.55 -9.76
N GLY A 85 -3.81 3.78 -9.86
CA GLY A 85 -5.25 4.06 -9.98
C GLY A 85 -6.09 3.87 -8.71
N GLY A 86 -5.58 4.23 -7.53
CA GLY A 86 -6.28 4.15 -6.26
C GLY A 86 -6.70 5.51 -5.72
N LEU A 87 -8.01 5.78 -5.80
CA LEU A 87 -8.77 6.76 -5.01
C LEU A 87 -8.27 6.77 -3.56
N GLN A 88 -7.93 7.93 -3.02
CA GLN A 88 -7.96 8.12 -1.57
C GLN A 88 -8.77 9.36 -1.23
N GLN A 89 -9.78 9.06 -0.42
CA GLN A 89 -10.66 9.95 0.30
C GLN A 89 -9.87 11.01 1.05
N ASP A 90 -10.28 12.25 0.84
CA ASP A 90 -9.97 13.35 1.73
C ASP A 90 -10.72 13.11 3.06
N GLU A 91 -9.99 12.70 4.09
CA GLU A 91 -10.43 12.77 5.49
C GLU A 91 -9.77 13.99 6.12
N ASP A 92 -10.35 15.16 5.86
CA ASP A 92 -10.20 16.34 6.69
C ASP A 92 -11.49 16.57 7.49
N SER A 93 -11.31 17.01 8.74
CA SER A 93 -12.27 17.51 9.74
C SER A 93 -12.84 16.49 10.75
N HIS A 94 -12.19 16.32 11.91
CA HIS A 94 -12.41 17.07 13.17
C HIS A 94 -13.82 16.97 13.79
N THR A 95 -13.91 16.14 14.84
CA THR A 95 -14.58 16.35 16.13
C THR A 95 -15.93 17.10 16.19
N ALA A 96 -17.01 16.41 16.54
CA ALA A 96 -17.87 16.74 17.70
C ALA A 96 -19.01 15.71 17.88
N ALA A 97 -19.32 15.43 19.14
CA ALA A 97 -20.30 14.48 19.65
C ALA A 97 -21.77 14.84 19.35
N VAL A 98 -22.70 13.87 19.33
CA VAL A 98 -23.64 13.48 20.43
C VAL A 98 -24.81 12.61 19.93
N ASP A 99 -25.06 11.53 20.66
CA ASP A 99 -26.36 10.97 21.13
C ASP A 99 -27.48 10.45 20.20
N SER A 100 -27.77 9.16 20.43
CA SER A 100 -29.06 8.49 20.68
C SER A 100 -30.09 8.25 19.57
N ASP A 101 -30.42 6.95 19.46
CA ASP A 101 -31.75 6.35 19.29
C ASP A 101 -32.67 6.87 18.18
N ASN A 102 -32.81 6.09 17.10
CA ASN A 102 -34.12 5.52 16.73
C ASN A 102 -34.02 4.46 15.62
N ALA A 103 -34.82 3.40 15.79
CA ALA A 103 -35.50 2.63 14.75
C ALA A 103 -34.69 1.91 13.66
N VAL A 104 -34.55 0.61 13.89
CA VAL A 104 -34.89 -0.46 12.94
C VAL A 104 -35.95 -0.08 11.89
N ALA A 105 -35.52 0.45 10.74
CA ALA A 105 -36.29 0.48 9.50
C ALA A 105 -35.37 0.82 8.30
N GLY A 106 -34.73 -0.18 7.70
CA GLY A 106 -34.00 0.05 6.43
C GLY A 106 -32.87 -0.92 6.08
N LEU A 107 -32.98 -2.21 6.40
CA LEU A 107 -31.90 -3.18 6.12
C LEU A 107 -31.84 -3.69 4.66
N LEU A 108 -32.48 -3.02 3.69
CA LEU A 108 -32.53 -3.45 2.27
C LEU A 108 -32.37 -2.32 1.24
N ALA A 109 -31.73 -1.22 1.62
CA ALA A 109 -31.23 -0.25 0.65
C ALA A 109 -29.73 -0.08 0.86
N SER A 110 -28.93 -0.91 0.16
CA SER A 110 -27.56 -0.49 -0.16
C SER A 110 -27.62 0.94 -0.69
N PRO A 111 -26.72 1.84 -0.26
CA PRO A 111 -26.64 3.14 -0.88
C PRO A 111 -26.40 2.85 -2.35
N LYS A 112 -27.30 3.32 -3.22
CA LYS A 112 -26.91 3.62 -4.59
C LYS A 112 -25.84 4.70 -4.44
N PHE A 113 -24.60 4.27 -4.24
CA PHE A 113 -23.43 5.08 -4.46
C PHE A 113 -23.64 5.61 -5.86
N GLY A 114 -23.94 6.90 -5.96
CA GLY A 114 -24.31 7.55 -7.20
C GLY A 114 -23.31 7.16 -8.27
N ASP A 115 -23.80 6.94 -9.49
CA ASP A 115 -22.99 6.67 -10.66
C ASP A 115 -21.98 7.80 -10.82
N ASP A 116 -20.79 7.61 -10.24
CA ASP A 116 -19.72 8.57 -10.34
C ASP A 116 -19.35 8.66 -11.84
N PRO A 117 -19.52 9.82 -12.49
CA PRO A 117 -19.23 9.97 -13.92
C PRO A 117 -17.78 9.60 -14.24
N HIS A 118 -16.88 9.74 -13.28
CA HIS A 118 -15.50 9.30 -13.43
C HIS A 118 -15.39 7.77 -13.50
N VAL A 119 -16.11 7.05 -12.63
CA VAL A 119 -16.18 5.58 -12.66
C VAL A 119 -16.82 5.09 -13.96
N ALA A 120 -17.84 5.80 -14.48
CA ALA A 120 -18.45 5.48 -15.77
C ALA A 120 -17.46 5.66 -16.94
N SER A 121 -16.72 6.79 -16.98
CA SER A 121 -15.67 7.04 -17.99
C SER A 121 -14.58 5.98 -17.93
N LEU A 122 -14.06 5.67 -16.74
CA LEU A 122 -13.03 4.66 -16.55
C LEU A 122 -13.51 3.27 -16.96
N ARG A 123 -14.78 2.91 -16.71
CA ARG A 123 -15.35 1.64 -17.16
C ARG A 123 -15.45 1.57 -18.68
N GLN A 124 -15.83 2.66 -19.33
CA GLN A 124 -15.89 2.75 -20.78
C GLN A 124 -14.51 2.63 -21.42
N GLU A 125 -13.51 3.34 -20.89
CA GLU A 125 -12.13 3.25 -21.34
C GLU A 125 -11.55 1.85 -21.15
N ASN A 126 -11.80 1.22 -19.98
CA ASN A 126 -11.39 -0.16 -19.74
C ASN A 126 -12.03 -1.14 -20.73
N ALA A 127 -13.31 -0.97 -21.07
CA ALA A 127 -13.98 -1.81 -22.06
C ALA A 127 -13.37 -1.64 -23.46
N ALA A 128 -13.06 -0.40 -23.86
CA ALA A 128 -12.41 -0.11 -25.13
C ALA A 128 -10.99 -0.69 -25.22
N LEU A 129 -10.17 -0.52 -24.17
CA LEU A 129 -8.82 -1.08 -24.11
C LEU A 129 -8.83 -2.61 -24.15
N ARG A 130 -9.78 -3.25 -23.47
CA ARG A 130 -9.95 -4.72 -23.50
C ARG A 130 -10.33 -5.22 -24.90
N ALA A 131 -11.18 -4.48 -25.62
CA ALA A 131 -11.53 -4.81 -27.00
C ALA A 131 -10.33 -4.71 -27.94
N GLU A 132 -9.50 -3.66 -27.79
CA GLU A 132 -8.27 -3.50 -28.58
C GLU A 132 -7.26 -4.61 -28.30
N ILE A 133 -7.07 -4.99 -27.04
CA ILE A 133 -6.20 -6.12 -26.67
C ILE A 133 -6.71 -7.42 -27.31
N ALA A 134 -8.01 -7.67 -27.29
CA ALA A 134 -8.60 -8.85 -27.93
C ALA A 134 -8.35 -8.87 -29.45
N PHE A 135 -8.53 -7.73 -30.12
CA PHE A 135 -8.29 -7.57 -31.55
C PHE A 135 -6.81 -7.78 -31.93
N LEU A 136 -5.89 -7.17 -31.18
CA LEU A 136 -4.45 -7.34 -31.39
C LEU A 136 -3.99 -8.78 -31.15
N ASN A 137 -4.59 -9.46 -30.17
CA ASN A 137 -4.31 -10.87 -29.93
C ASN A 137 -4.79 -11.75 -31.08
N GLU A 138 -6.01 -11.55 -31.60
CA GLU A 138 -6.52 -12.27 -32.77
C GLU A 138 -5.62 -12.09 -34.00
N LYS A 139 -5.14 -10.86 -34.23
CA LYS A 139 -4.17 -10.59 -35.30
C LYS A 139 -2.85 -11.33 -35.08
N ASN A 140 -2.34 -11.38 -33.85
CA ASN A 140 -1.13 -12.12 -33.53
C ASN A 140 -1.31 -13.62 -33.73
N GLU A 141 -2.44 -14.19 -33.33
CA GLU A 141 -2.76 -15.61 -33.56
C GLU A 141 -2.79 -15.94 -35.05
N LEU A 142 -3.37 -15.06 -35.87
CA LEU A 142 -3.37 -15.21 -37.33
C LEU A 142 -1.95 -15.19 -37.91
N LEU A 143 -1.09 -14.26 -37.45
CA LEU A 143 0.31 -14.22 -37.87
C LEU A 143 1.08 -15.46 -37.43
N GLN A 144 0.86 -15.96 -36.21
CA GLN A 144 1.47 -17.20 -35.73
C GLN A 144 1.05 -18.40 -36.58
N HIS A 145 -0.21 -18.46 -37.00
CA HIS A 145 -0.69 -19.53 -37.89
C HIS A 145 -0.04 -19.45 -39.27
N LEU A 146 0.11 -18.25 -39.83
CA LEU A 146 0.83 -18.03 -41.09
C LEU A 146 2.30 -18.41 -40.96
N ASP A 147 2.98 -18.01 -39.88
CA ASP A 147 4.37 -18.34 -39.62
C ASP A 147 4.57 -19.86 -39.49
N ALA A 148 3.66 -20.56 -38.82
CA ALA A 148 3.69 -22.02 -38.72
C ALA A 148 3.58 -22.67 -40.11
N HIS A 149 2.63 -22.22 -40.94
CA HIS A 149 2.46 -22.73 -42.30
C HIS A 149 3.67 -22.39 -43.22
N LEU A 150 4.27 -21.21 -43.07
CA LEU A 150 5.48 -20.82 -43.79
C LEU A 150 6.70 -21.64 -43.37
N CYS A 151 6.80 -21.99 -42.08
CA CYS A 151 7.80 -22.94 -41.59
C CYS A 151 7.59 -24.34 -42.16
N GLU A 152 6.35 -24.86 -42.14
CA GLU A 152 6.00 -26.18 -42.68
C GLU A 152 6.29 -26.29 -44.19
N THR A 153 6.02 -25.22 -44.94
CA THR A 153 6.31 -25.15 -46.37
C THR A 153 7.78 -24.84 -46.69
N GLY A 154 8.63 -24.68 -45.65
CA GLY A 154 10.06 -24.44 -45.79
C GLY A 154 10.43 -23.05 -46.35
N ARG A 155 9.47 -22.11 -46.35
CA ARG A 155 9.64 -20.73 -46.87
C ARG A 155 10.15 -19.75 -45.82
N MET A 156 10.16 -20.15 -44.55
CA MET A 156 10.69 -19.39 -43.43
C MET A 156 11.58 -20.29 -42.56
N VAL A 157 12.72 -19.75 -42.11
CA VAL A 157 13.61 -20.42 -41.15
C VAL A 157 13.10 -20.11 -39.75
N ARG A 158 12.89 -21.16 -38.93
CA ARG A 158 12.53 -21.01 -37.53
C ARG A 158 13.74 -20.42 -36.78
N VAL A 159 13.62 -19.18 -36.31
CA VAL A 159 14.61 -18.51 -35.45
C VAL A 159 14.32 -18.84 -34.00
#